data_AF-A0A660WSP6-F1
#
_entry.id   AF-A0A660WSP6-F1
#
_cell.length_a   1.000
_cell.length_b   1.000
_cell.length_c   1.000
_cell.angle_alpha   90.00
_cell.angle_beta   90.00
_cell.angle_gamma   90.00
#
_symmetry.space_group_name_H-M   'P 1'
#
loop_
_entity.id
_entity.type
_entity.pdbx_description
1 polymer ?
#
loop_
_entity_poly.entity_id
_entity_poly.type
_entity_poly.pdbx_seq_one_letter_code
_entity_poly.pdbx_strand_id
1 'polypeptide(L)'
;MSYEIVEPAGFCAGVKRAISLAEEALSKYSRVYCFGELIHNEGVVNRFREQGLIVISELTQVSDKGAALIIRSHGCPPEVYDLVSARNLILV
;
A
#
# COMPACT_ATOMS: atom_id res chain seq x y z
N MET A 1 24.94 0.18 -31.92
CA MET A 1 23.71 0.79 -31.36
C MET A 1 24.02 1.08 -29.90
N SER A 2 24.11 2.35 -29.52
CA SER A 2 24.43 2.79 -28.16
C SER A 2 23.16 3.30 -27.48
N TYR A 3 23.00 3.01 -26.20
CA TYR A 3 21.94 3.54 -25.34
C TYR A 3 22.59 4.29 -24.18
N GLU A 4 21.95 5.36 -23.74
CA GLU A 4 22.37 6.16 -22.58
C GLU A 4 21.20 6.22 -21.59
N ILE A 5 21.52 6.04 -20.30
CA ILE A 5 20.55 6.17 -19.20
C ILE A 5 20.73 7.56 -18.61
N VAL A 6 19.62 8.29 -18.47
CA VAL A 6 19.63 9.64 -17.88
C VAL A 6 19.33 9.55 -16.40
N GLU A 7 20.17 10.18 -15.59
CA GLU A 7 20.00 10.26 -14.14
C GLU A 7 19.35 11.59 -13.71
N PRO A 8 18.49 11.59 -12.67
CA PRO A 8 18.12 10.45 -11.83
C PRO A 8 17.08 9.51 -12.49
N ALA A 9 17.33 8.21 -12.45
CA ALA A 9 16.39 7.19 -12.93
C ALA A 9 15.76 6.37 -11.78
N GLY A 10 14.54 5.87 -11.99
CA GLY A 10 13.88 4.93 -11.08
C GLY A 10 12.98 5.58 -10.02
N PHE A 11 12.94 5.01 -8.83
CA PHE A 11 11.96 5.38 -7.80
C PHE A 11 12.31 6.66 -7.04
N CYS A 12 11.32 7.57 -6.96
CA CYS A 12 11.40 8.73 -6.09
C CYS A 12 11.31 8.33 -4.61
N ALA A 13 11.67 9.26 -3.71
CA ALA A 13 11.65 9.01 -2.27
C ALA A 13 10.26 8.57 -1.74
N GLY A 14 9.18 9.13 -2.29
CA GLY A 14 7.81 8.76 -1.91
C GLY A 14 7.47 7.31 -2.28
N VAL A 15 7.87 6.86 -3.46
CA VAL A 15 7.68 5.47 -3.90
C VAL A 15 8.52 4.52 -3.04
N LYS A 16 9.78 4.87 -2.76
CA LYS A 16 10.63 4.08 -1.86
C LYS A 16 10.00 3.92 -0.48
N ARG A 17 9.47 5.00 0.10
CA ARG A 17 8.76 4.97 1.39
C ARG A 17 7.52 4.07 1.34
N ALA A 18 6.70 4.16 0.30
CA ALA A 18 5.50 3.34 0.16
C ALA A 18 5.85 1.84 0.08
N ILE A 19 6.91 1.49 -0.66
CA ILE A 19 7.41 0.12 -0.76
C ILE A 19 7.89 -0.38 0.61
N SER A 20 8.71 0.40 1.32
CA SER A 20 9.22 0.00 2.64
C SER A 20 8.10 -0.18 3.68
N LEU A 21 7.08 0.69 3.67
CA LEU A 21 5.91 0.55 4.55
C LEU A 21 5.14 -0.75 4.26
N ALA A 22 4.96 -1.10 2.99
CA ALA A 22 4.29 -2.34 2.62
C ALA A 22 5.10 -3.58 3.04
N GLU A 23 6.42 -3.56 2.84
CA GLU A 23 7.32 -4.65 3.28
C GLU A 23 7.29 -4.81 4.80
N GLU A 24 7.37 -3.71 5.56
CA GLU A 24 7.29 -3.74 7.02
C GLU A 24 5.94 -4.27 7.50
N ALA A 25 4.84 -3.77 6.92
CA ALA A 25 3.49 -4.21 7.26
C ALA A 25 3.30 -5.70 7.04
N LEU A 26 3.72 -6.23 5.89
CA LEU A 26 3.61 -7.65 5.55
C LEU A 26 4.51 -8.54 6.41
N SER A 27 5.61 -7.99 6.93
CA SER A 27 6.46 -8.71 7.89
C SER A 27 5.85 -8.79 9.30
N LYS A 28 5.06 -7.79 9.68
CA LYS A 28 4.56 -7.59 11.05
C LYS A 28 3.13 -8.09 11.26
N TYR A 29 2.28 -8.01 10.24
CA TYR A 29 0.85 -8.30 10.35
C TYR A 29 0.47 -9.48 9.46
N SER A 30 -0.42 -10.34 9.94
CA SER A 30 -0.90 -11.51 9.20
C SER A 30 -1.84 -11.17 8.04
N ARG A 31 -2.49 -10.00 8.09
CA ARG A 31 -3.39 -9.51 7.05
C ARG A 31 -3.16 -8.03 6.81
N VAL A 32 -2.76 -7.71 5.58
CA VAL A 32 -2.46 -6.34 5.15
C VAL A 32 -3.33 -5.99 3.94
N TYR A 33 -4.05 -4.90 4.07
CA TYR A 33 -4.87 -4.32 3.01
C TYR A 33 -4.24 -3.02 2.53
N CYS A 34 -4.42 -2.69 1.25
CA CYS A 34 -4.08 -1.38 0.71
C CYS A 34 -5.34 -0.73 0.11
N PHE A 35 -5.66 0.48 0.58
CA PHE A 35 -6.78 1.25 0.05
C PHE A 35 -6.37 1.93 -1.25
N GLY A 36 -6.78 1.31 -2.37
CA GLY A 36 -6.28 1.59 -3.71
C GLY A 36 -4.90 0.97 -3.97
N GLU A 37 -4.37 1.20 -5.16
CA GLU A 37 -3.02 0.72 -5.49
C GLU A 37 -1.95 1.45 -4.67
N LEU A 38 -0.98 0.69 -4.15
CA LEU A 38 0.17 1.22 -3.40
C LEU A 38 0.93 2.27 -4.23
N ILE A 39 1.20 1.94 -5.49
CA ILE A 39 1.78 2.79 -6.53
C ILE A 39 1.22 2.35 -7.90
N HIS A 40 1.26 3.22 -8.90
CA HIS A 40 0.86 2.90 -10.27
C HIS A 40 1.97 2.14 -11.02
N ASN A 41 2.36 0.98 -10.48
CA ASN A 41 3.29 0.05 -11.10
C ASN A 41 2.78 -1.37 -10.86
N GLU A 42 2.19 -1.97 -11.90
CA GLU A 42 1.55 -3.27 -11.82
C GLU A 42 2.51 -4.38 -11.36
N GLY A 43 3.75 -4.39 -11.85
CA GLY A 43 4.75 -5.38 -11.47
C GLY A 43 5.07 -5.36 -9.97
N VAL A 44 5.20 -4.16 -9.39
CA VAL A 44 5.42 -4.01 -7.94
C VAL A 44 4.17 -4.40 -7.16
N VAL A 45 2.98 -4.01 -7.61
CA VAL A 45 1.72 -4.36 -6.93
C VAL A 45 1.52 -5.88 -6.95
N ASN A 46 1.77 -6.55 -8.07
CA ASN A 46 1.64 -8.01 -8.18
C ASN A 46 2.63 -8.74 -7.26
N ARG A 47 3.88 -8.28 -7.18
CA ARG A 47 4.87 -8.79 -6.21
C ARG A 47 4.33 -8.76 -4.78
N PHE A 48 3.68 -7.67 -4.38
CA PHE A 48 3.10 -7.57 -3.04
C PHE A 48 1.83 -8.40 -2.87
N ARG A 49 1.00 -8.55 -3.91
CA ARG A 49 -0.15 -9.47 -3.88
C ARG A 49 0.30 -10.91 -3.63
N GLU A 50 1.37 -11.36 -4.27
CA GLU A 50 1.98 -12.67 -4.04
C GLU A 50 2.48 -12.84 -2.59
N GLN A 51 2.89 -11.75 -1.95
CA GLN A 51 3.29 -11.70 -0.54
C GLN A 51 2.10 -11.58 0.43
N GLY A 52 0.87 -11.49 -0.06
CA GLY A 52 -0.35 -11.44 0.76
C GLY A 52 -0.98 -10.05 0.91
N LEU A 53 -0.53 -9.04 0.18
CA LEU A 53 -1.18 -7.72 0.14
C LEU A 53 -2.51 -7.81 -0.60
N ILE A 54 -3.59 -7.34 0.03
CA ILE A 54 -4.92 -7.31 -0.57
C ILE A 54 -5.26 -5.87 -0.93
N VAL A 55 -5.36 -5.57 -2.23
CA VAL A 55 -5.78 -4.26 -2.72
C VAL A 55 -7.30 -4.17 -2.71
N ILE A 56 -7.85 -3.13 -2.09
CA ILE A 56 -9.28 -2.89 -1.95
C ILE A 56 -9.65 -1.50 -2.47
N SER A 57 -10.87 -1.36 -2.97
CA SER A 57 -11.46 -0.07 -3.36
C SER A 57 -12.38 0.48 -2.29
N GLU A 58 -12.88 -0.38 -1.39
CA GLU A 58 -13.79 0.00 -0.31
C GLU A 58 -13.39 -0.64 1.02
N LEU A 59 -13.48 0.12 2.12
CA LEU A 59 -13.19 -0.40 3.46
C LEU A 59 -14.16 -1.49 3.92
N THR A 60 -15.36 -1.56 3.31
CA THR A 60 -16.35 -2.62 3.51
C THR A 60 -15.79 -4.01 3.21
N GLN A 61 -14.80 -4.11 2.32
CA GLN A 61 -14.12 -5.35 1.93
C GLN A 61 -13.19 -5.92 3.03
N VAL A 62 -12.89 -5.13 4.07
CA VAL A 62 -12.07 -5.58 5.22
C VAL A 62 -12.97 -6.25 6.26
N SER A 63 -13.06 -7.57 6.22
CA SER A 63 -13.84 -8.37 7.17
C SER A 63 -13.14 -8.59 8.51
N ASP A 64 -11.80 -8.52 8.51
CA ASP A 64 -10.95 -8.85 9.65
C ASP A 64 -10.83 -7.66 10.63
N LYS A 65 -11.12 -7.88 11.91
CA LYS A 65 -10.86 -6.88 12.97
C LYS A 65 -9.36 -6.82 13.27
N GLY A 66 -8.82 -5.62 13.49
CA GLY A 66 -7.39 -5.44 13.79
C GLY A 66 -6.46 -5.68 12.61
N ALA A 67 -6.98 -5.78 11.38
CA ALA A 67 -6.15 -5.88 10.19
C ALA A 67 -5.39 -4.57 9.93
N ALA A 68 -4.22 -4.68 9.32
CA ALA A 68 -3.42 -3.54 8.92
C ALA A 68 -3.94 -2.97 7.60
N LEU A 69 -4.05 -1.65 7.53
CA LEU A 69 -4.46 -0.92 6.35
C LEU A 69 -3.40 0.12 5.98
N ILE A 70 -2.91 0.02 4.74
CA ILE A 70 -2.03 1.00 4.12
C ILE A 70 -2.88 1.98 3.31
N ILE A 71 -2.70 3.27 3.54
CA ILE A 71 -3.23 4.33 2.66
C ILE A 71 -2.16 4.67 1.61
N ARG A 72 -2.57 4.67 0.35
CA ARG A 72 -1.69 5.03 -0.78
C ARG A 72 -1.10 6.43 -0.63
N SER A 73 0.05 6.66 -1.25
CA SER A 73 0.83 7.92 -1.17
C SER A 73 0.06 9.19 -1.57
N HIS A 74 -0.99 9.04 -2.37
CA HIS A 74 -1.88 10.13 -2.80
C HIS A 74 -2.91 10.55 -1.73
N GLY A 75 -2.93 9.87 -0.58
CA GLY A 75 -3.90 10.07 0.48
C GLY A 75 -5.29 9.49 0.16
N CYS A 76 -6.23 9.82 1.04
CA CYS A 76 -7.64 9.47 0.93
C CYS A 76 -8.53 10.55 1.58
N PRO A 77 -9.84 10.54 1.29
CA PRO A 77 -10.79 11.43 1.97
C PRO A 77 -10.75 11.28 3.51
N PRO A 78 -11.01 12.36 4.28
CA PRO A 78 -11.00 12.33 5.75
C PRO A 78 -11.87 11.23 6.36
N GLU A 79 -13.02 10.94 5.75
CA GLU A 79 -13.99 9.96 6.22
C GLU A 79 -13.41 8.54 6.27
N VAL A 80 -12.39 8.26 5.46
CA VAL A 80 -11.67 6.97 5.48
C VAL A 80 -10.93 6.80 6.80
N TYR A 81 -10.34 7.85 7.36
CA TYR A 81 -9.64 7.78 8.65
C TYR A 81 -10.63 7.52 9.80
N ASP A 82 -11.79 8.17 9.77
CA ASP A 82 -12.85 7.94 10.76
C ASP A 82 -13.35 6.50 10.72
N LEU A 83 -13.55 5.95 9.51
CA LEU A 83 -13.97 4.56 9.31
C LEU A 83 -12.90 3.56 9.77
N VAL A 84 -11.62 3.85 9.56
CA VAL A 84 -10.50 3.02 10.06
C VAL A 84 -10.55 2.94 11.58
N SER A 85 -10.75 4.07 12.26
CA SER A 85 -10.88 4.13 13.72
C SER A 85 -12.13 3.37 14.19
N ALA A 86 -13.29 3.62 13.58
CA ALA A 86 -14.56 2.99 13.94
C ALA A 86 -14.56 1.47 13.73
N ARG A 87 -13.83 0.97 12.74
CA ARG A 87 -13.69 -0.47 12.44
C ARG A 87 -12.55 -1.14 13.18
N ASN A 88 -11.82 -0.40 14.03
CA ASN A 88 -10.71 -0.90 14.82
C ASN A 88 -9.60 -1.52 13.95
N LEU A 89 -9.32 -0.86 12.81
CA LEU A 89 -8.23 -1.20 11.90
C LEU A 89 -6.94 -0.50 12.32
N ILE A 90 -5.81 -1.12 12.00
CA ILE A 90 -4.49 -0.56 12.29
C ILE A 90 -4.03 0.22 11.06
N LEU A 91 -3.96 1.55 11.18
CA LEU A 91 -3.38 2.37 10.13
C LEU A 91 -1.85 2.24 10.14
N VAL A 92 -1.27 2.00 8.96
CA VAL A 92 0.19 1.88 8.75
C VAL A 92 0.70 3.00 7.85
#